data_AF-A0A973VWE8-F1
#
_entry.id   AF-A0A973VWE8-F1
#
_cell.length_a   1.000
_cell.length_b   1.000
_cell.length_c   1.000
_cell.angle_alpha   90.00
_cell.angle_beta   90.00
_cell.angle_gamma   90.00
#
_symmetry.space_group_name_H-M   'P 1'
#
loop_
_entity.id
_entity.type
_entity.pdbx_description
1 polymer ?
#
loop_
_entity_poly.entity_id
_entity_poly.type
_entity_poly.pdbx_seq_one_letter_code
_entity_poly.pdbx_strand_id
1 'polypeptide(L)'
;MLDTSFGARDEPLFIVISTQSNDPEHIMSKLIDDGLSGVDPAIVCHLYAAAEDCELADEKQWHKANPALGKFRDYEDLATAIRKAIRMPAEEPKVRNLFLNQRVSSIASLISRAEWMACAGDAPLAQGEEVYLALDLSSTVDLTALMIGSVDDPCRIEPHFWKPRDHLTEHSSRDFGSGSHRYREWAEAGHLKISPGKSINPEVIALFIAEMTQRYKVKGMAYDRWRINDILREFDRIGLQASRTARRAATACGWCHGAKASRTWGLPSMRWSWRSSSAS
;
A
#
# COMPACT_ATOMS: atom_id res chain seq x y z
N MET A 1 -25.35 15.17 13.27
CA MET A 1 -26.79 15.24 12.92
C MET A 1 -27.64 14.35 13.85
N LEU A 2 -27.10 13.26 14.42
CA LEU A 2 -27.85 12.41 15.36
C LEU A 2 -27.94 13.01 16.77
N ASP A 3 -26.89 13.67 17.26
CA ASP A 3 -26.80 14.14 18.65
C ASP A 3 -27.76 15.29 18.96
N THR A 4 -28.04 16.14 17.99
CA THR A 4 -28.96 17.29 18.12
C THR A 4 -30.42 16.88 18.33
N SER A 5 -30.79 15.63 18.05
CA SER A 5 -32.15 15.11 18.26
C SER A 5 -32.45 14.75 19.73
N PHE A 6 -31.42 14.72 20.58
CA PHE A 6 -31.55 14.31 21.98
C PHE A 6 -31.72 15.46 22.97
N GLY A 7 -31.69 16.72 22.53
CA GLY A 7 -31.68 17.90 23.41
C GLY A 7 -32.91 18.10 24.31
N ALA A 8 -33.94 17.26 24.19
CA ALA A 8 -35.13 17.27 25.05
C ALA A 8 -35.14 16.17 26.13
N ARG A 9 -34.11 15.31 26.20
CA ARG A 9 -34.00 14.21 27.15
C ARG A 9 -32.83 14.48 28.10
N ASP A 10 -33.03 14.22 29.39
CA ASP A 10 -31.99 14.45 30.41
C ASP A 10 -30.85 13.42 30.32
N GLU A 11 -31.15 12.16 29.97
CA GLU A 11 -30.18 11.07 29.84
C GLU A 11 -30.43 10.24 28.56
N PRO A 12 -30.12 10.77 27.36
CA PRO A 12 -30.34 10.07 26.11
C PRO A 12 -29.31 8.94 25.91
N LEU A 13 -29.79 7.72 25.62
CA LEU A 13 -28.96 6.59 25.21
C LEU A 13 -29.04 6.37 23.70
N PHE A 14 -27.89 6.38 23.03
CA PHE A 14 -27.75 6.04 21.62
C PHE A 14 -27.02 4.70 21.47
N ILE A 15 -27.66 3.74 20.81
CA ILE A 15 -27.09 2.41 20.58
C ILE A 15 -27.00 2.18 19.07
N VAL A 16 -25.82 1.79 18.61
CA VAL A 16 -25.57 1.40 17.22
C VAL A 16 -24.94 0.02 17.20
N ILE A 17 -25.46 -0.86 16.34
CA ILE A 17 -24.94 -2.21 16.13
C ILE A 17 -24.70 -2.35 14.63
N SER A 18 -23.44 -2.55 14.24
CA SER A 18 -23.02 -2.69 12.85
C SER A 18 -21.66 -3.38 12.77
N THR A 19 -21.28 -3.81 11.56
CA THR A 19 -19.91 -4.21 11.23
C THR A 19 -19.06 -3.00 10.85
N GLN A 20 -17.75 -3.18 10.81
CA GLN A 20 -16.79 -2.19 10.34
C GLN A 20 -16.98 -1.94 8.83
N SER A 21 -16.80 -0.69 8.42
CA SER A 21 -16.62 -0.35 7.01
C SER A 21 -15.17 -0.55 6.62
N ASN A 22 -14.92 -0.87 5.35
CA ASN A 22 -13.58 -0.88 4.78
C ASN A 22 -13.01 0.52 4.56
N ASP A 23 -13.87 1.53 4.49
CA ASP A 23 -13.48 2.94 4.36
C ASP A 23 -13.26 3.54 5.76
N PRO A 24 -12.03 4.00 6.10
CA PRO A 24 -11.75 4.69 7.37
C PRO A 24 -12.58 5.97 7.56
N GLU A 25 -12.96 6.63 6.46
CA GLU A 25 -13.71 7.89 6.52
C GLU A 25 -15.22 7.68 6.70
N HIS A 26 -15.70 6.44 6.57
CA HIS A 26 -17.09 6.11 6.81
C HIS A 26 -17.48 6.39 8.27
N ILE A 27 -18.69 6.92 8.48
CA ILE A 27 -19.16 7.35 9.81
C ILE A 27 -19.03 6.25 10.87
N MET A 28 -19.32 5.00 10.52
CA MET A 28 -19.18 3.86 11.43
C MET A 28 -17.72 3.63 11.85
N SER A 29 -16.77 3.74 10.92
CA SER A 29 -15.34 3.57 11.22
C SER A 29 -14.86 4.67 12.18
N LYS A 30 -15.29 5.91 11.94
CA LYS A 30 -14.98 7.05 12.83
C LYS A 30 -15.55 6.88 14.23
N LEU A 31 -16.82 6.45 14.36
CA LEU A 31 -17.44 6.20 15.67
C LEU A 31 -16.74 5.07 16.43
N ILE A 32 -16.34 4.01 15.73
CA ILE A 32 -15.58 2.91 16.33
C ILE A 32 -14.20 3.39 16.79
N ASP A 33 -13.47 4.11 15.93
CA ASP A 33 -12.13 4.59 16.25
C ASP A 33 -12.16 5.60 17.41
N ASP A 34 -13.14 6.49 17.43
CA ASP A 34 -13.37 7.45 18.52
C ASP A 34 -13.69 6.72 19.83
N GLY A 35 -14.60 5.76 19.81
CA GLY A 35 -14.92 4.94 20.98
C GLY A 35 -13.76 4.07 21.48
N LEU A 36 -12.88 3.61 20.60
CA LEU A 36 -11.68 2.86 20.97
C LEU A 36 -10.54 3.77 21.49
N SER A 37 -10.54 5.05 21.10
CA SER A 37 -9.55 6.02 21.60
C SER A 37 -9.66 6.23 23.11
N GLY A 38 -10.85 6.01 23.69
CA GLY A 38 -11.14 6.20 25.10
C GLY A 38 -11.11 7.66 25.56
N VAL A 39 -11.13 8.62 24.62
CA VAL A 39 -11.09 10.06 24.92
C VAL A 39 -12.38 10.52 25.59
N ASP A 40 -13.54 10.07 25.10
CA ASP A 40 -14.84 10.38 25.69
C ASP A 40 -15.32 9.21 26.59
N PRO A 41 -15.39 9.40 27.92
CA PRO A 41 -15.85 8.35 28.84
C PRO A 41 -17.35 8.03 28.70
N ALA A 42 -18.14 8.87 28.01
CA ALA A 42 -19.55 8.59 27.73
C ALA A 42 -19.73 7.56 26.61
N ILE A 43 -18.68 7.28 25.81
CA ILE A 43 -18.74 6.32 24.71
C ILE A 43 -18.22 4.96 25.19
N VAL A 44 -19.07 3.94 25.06
CA VAL A 44 -18.68 2.54 25.28
C VAL A 44 -18.65 1.82 23.94
N CYS A 45 -17.48 1.36 23.53
CA CYS A 45 -17.27 0.65 22.27
C CYS A 45 -16.84 -0.80 22.52
N HIS A 46 -17.59 -1.75 21.94
CA HIS A 46 -17.21 -3.16 21.91
C HIS A 46 -16.98 -3.59 20.46
N LEU A 47 -15.72 -3.73 20.07
CA LEU A 47 -15.34 -4.20 18.74
C LEU A 47 -14.96 -5.69 18.77
N TYR A 48 -15.69 -6.49 18.00
CA TYR A 48 -15.38 -7.90 17.75
C TYR A 48 -14.86 -8.05 16.33
N ALA A 49 -13.55 -8.25 16.19
CA ALA A 49 -12.89 -8.42 14.90
C ALA A 49 -11.68 -9.35 15.02
N ALA A 50 -11.43 -10.10 13.96
CA ALA A 50 -10.21 -10.88 13.81
C ALA A 50 -9.00 -9.95 13.61
N ALA A 51 -7.81 -10.39 14.01
CA ALA A 51 -6.57 -9.68 13.69
C ALA A 51 -6.39 -9.53 12.17
N GLU A 52 -5.94 -8.37 11.68
CA GLU A 52 -5.84 -8.07 10.24
C GLU A 52 -4.95 -9.06 9.48
N ASP A 53 -3.87 -9.48 10.13
CA ASP A 53 -2.85 -10.36 9.61
C ASP A 53 -3.20 -11.85 9.76
N CYS A 54 -4.34 -12.19 10.36
CA CYS A 54 -4.64 -13.58 10.68
C CYS A 54 -4.85 -14.48 9.45
N GLU A 55 -4.49 -15.74 9.65
CA GLU A 55 -4.83 -16.83 8.75
C GLU A 55 -6.34 -17.05 8.69
N LEU A 56 -6.85 -17.35 7.50
CA LEU A 56 -8.28 -17.59 7.32
C LEU A 56 -8.77 -18.78 8.14
N ALA A 57 -7.94 -19.81 8.30
CA ALA A 57 -8.30 -21.04 9.02
C ALA A 57 -8.13 -20.94 10.55
N ASP A 58 -7.79 -19.77 11.10
CA ASP A 58 -7.60 -19.61 12.55
C ASP A 58 -8.95 -19.50 13.28
N GLU A 59 -9.43 -20.63 13.80
CA GLU A 59 -10.68 -20.71 14.57
C GLU A 59 -10.72 -19.79 15.79
N LYS A 60 -9.56 -19.48 16.41
CA LYS A 60 -9.53 -18.52 17.54
C LYS A 60 -9.99 -17.14 17.07
N GLN A 61 -9.63 -16.76 15.86
CA GLN A 61 -10.02 -15.48 15.27
C GLN A 61 -11.49 -15.49 14.84
N TRP A 62 -12.01 -16.65 14.44
CA TRP A 62 -13.44 -16.80 14.15
C TRP A 62 -14.27 -16.51 15.39
N HIS A 63 -13.91 -17.09 16.54
CA HIS A 63 -14.55 -16.83 17.82
C HIS A 63 -14.34 -15.39 18.32
N LYS A 64 -13.16 -14.80 18.06
CA LYS A 64 -12.89 -13.39 18.39
C LYS A 64 -13.80 -12.42 17.63
N ALA A 65 -14.00 -12.65 16.33
CA ALA A 65 -14.89 -11.85 15.50
C ALA A 65 -16.38 -12.18 15.75
N ASN A 66 -16.68 -13.42 16.17
CA ASN A 66 -18.03 -13.93 16.38
C ASN A 66 -18.18 -14.54 17.79
N PRO A 67 -18.40 -13.72 18.84
CA PRO A 67 -18.46 -14.19 20.23
C PRO A 67 -19.55 -15.24 20.52
N ALA A 68 -20.54 -15.34 19.64
CA ALA A 68 -21.66 -16.27 19.76
C ALA A 68 -21.68 -17.33 18.64
N LEU A 69 -20.51 -17.59 18.04
CA LEU A 69 -20.31 -18.72 17.14
C LEU A 69 -20.65 -20.04 17.85
N GLY A 70 -21.48 -20.86 17.20
CA GLY A 70 -22.03 -22.09 17.76
C GLY A 70 -23.24 -21.88 18.70
N LYS A 71 -23.70 -20.63 18.90
CA LYS A 71 -24.93 -20.32 19.66
C LYS A 71 -26.04 -19.79 18.77
N PHE A 72 -25.86 -18.58 18.22
CA PHE A 72 -26.77 -18.02 17.21
C PHE A 72 -26.13 -17.97 15.84
N ARG A 73 -24.81 -17.76 15.78
CA ARG A 73 -24.05 -17.78 14.53
C ARG A 73 -23.66 -19.22 14.25
N ASP A 74 -24.16 -19.77 13.16
CA ASP A 74 -23.88 -21.15 12.78
C ASP A 74 -22.38 -21.34 12.47
N TYR A 75 -21.80 -22.37 13.08
CA TYR A 75 -20.38 -22.68 12.92
C TYR A 75 -20.10 -23.26 11.53
N GLU A 76 -20.96 -24.15 11.04
CA GLU A 76 -20.72 -24.86 9.77
C GLU A 76 -20.89 -23.94 8.56
N ASP A 77 -21.81 -22.97 8.61
CA ASP A 77 -21.96 -21.90 7.63
C ASP A 77 -20.67 -21.06 7.52
N LEU A 78 -20.12 -20.64 8.67
CA LEU A 78 -18.85 -19.92 8.71
C LEU A 78 -17.70 -20.77 8.17
N ALA A 79 -17.56 -22.00 8.65
CA ALA A 79 -16.51 -22.92 8.21
C ALA A 79 -16.61 -23.21 6.70
N THR A 80 -17.82 -23.33 6.16
CA THR A 80 -18.06 -23.51 4.72
C THR A 80 -17.65 -22.28 3.92
N ALA A 81 -17.98 -21.07 4.38
CA ALA A 81 -17.57 -19.82 3.74
C ALA A 81 -16.04 -19.68 3.74
N ILE A 82 -15.37 -20.01 4.85
CA ILE A 82 -13.91 -19.99 4.95
C ILE A 82 -13.26 -21.02 4.01
N ARG A 83 -13.75 -22.27 4.01
CA ARG A 83 -13.28 -23.31 3.08
C ARG A 83 -13.47 -22.91 1.61
N LYS A 84 -14.52 -22.15 1.29
CA LYS A 84 -14.72 -21.58 -0.04
C LYS A 84 -13.67 -20.51 -0.35
N ALA A 85 -13.44 -19.55 0.55
CA ALA A 85 -12.45 -18.49 0.39
C ALA A 85 -11.01 -19.02 0.22
N ILE A 86 -10.64 -20.07 0.96
CA ILE A 86 -9.32 -20.71 0.82
C ILE A 86 -9.15 -21.31 -0.59
N ARG A 87 -10.20 -21.93 -1.15
CA ARG A 87 -10.17 -22.50 -2.50
C ARG A 87 -10.31 -21.45 -3.61
N MET A 88 -10.89 -20.30 -3.29
CA MET A 88 -11.23 -19.24 -4.25
C MET A 88 -10.75 -17.89 -3.70
N PRO A 89 -9.52 -17.46 -4.02
CA PRO A 89 -8.95 -16.22 -3.48
C PRO A 89 -9.78 -14.96 -3.77
N ALA A 90 -10.60 -14.96 -4.83
CA ALA A 90 -11.53 -13.87 -5.12
C ALA A 90 -12.65 -13.70 -4.08
N GLU A 91 -12.95 -14.72 -3.27
CA GLU A 91 -13.97 -14.70 -2.22
C GLU A 91 -13.39 -14.28 -0.86
N GLU A 92 -12.07 -14.36 -0.68
CA GLU A 92 -11.39 -14.01 0.57
C GLU A 92 -11.74 -12.60 1.09
N PRO A 93 -11.74 -11.53 0.26
CA PRO A 93 -12.01 -10.19 0.77
C PRO A 93 -13.43 -10.04 1.31
N LYS A 94 -14.41 -10.67 0.63
CA LYS A 94 -15.80 -10.73 1.11
C LYS A 94 -15.88 -11.45 2.45
N VAL A 95 -15.19 -12.58 2.60
CA VAL A 95 -15.26 -13.37 3.84
C VAL A 95 -14.60 -12.64 5.01
N ARG A 96 -13.44 -12.04 4.78
CA ARG A 96 -12.74 -11.21 5.77
C ARG A 96 -13.57 -10.02 6.23
N ASN A 97 -14.22 -9.33 5.31
CA ASN A 97 -15.07 -8.20 5.67
C ASN A 97 -16.34 -8.65 6.43
N LEU A 98 -17.11 -9.61 5.89
CA LEU A 98 -18.42 -9.93 6.42
C LEU A 98 -18.40 -10.86 7.64
N PHE A 99 -17.45 -11.80 7.71
CA PHE A 99 -17.42 -12.80 8.78
C PHE A 99 -16.31 -12.58 9.80
N LEU A 100 -15.20 -11.96 9.40
CA LEU A 100 -14.08 -11.65 10.31
C LEU A 100 -14.06 -10.19 10.76
N ASN A 101 -15.02 -9.39 10.26
CA ASN A 101 -15.20 -7.97 10.57
C ASN A 101 -13.92 -7.14 10.34
N GLN A 102 -13.18 -7.46 9.26
CA GLN A 102 -11.94 -6.76 8.88
C GLN A 102 -12.24 -5.62 7.91
N ARG A 103 -11.48 -4.52 8.01
CA ARG A 103 -11.55 -3.36 7.11
C ARG A 103 -10.86 -3.63 5.77
N VAL A 104 -11.34 -4.62 5.04
CA VAL A 104 -10.83 -4.97 3.70
C VAL A 104 -11.87 -4.66 2.64
N SER A 105 -11.41 -4.21 1.46
CA SER A 105 -12.30 -4.01 0.30
C SER A 105 -13.00 -5.32 -0.05
N SER A 106 -14.32 -5.29 -0.26
CA SER A 106 -15.08 -6.47 -0.70
C SER A 106 -14.85 -6.83 -2.17
N ILE A 107 -14.20 -5.95 -2.93
CA ILE A 107 -13.81 -6.18 -4.33
C ILE A 107 -12.49 -6.94 -4.35
N ALA A 108 -12.45 -8.04 -5.08
CA ALA A 108 -11.23 -8.82 -5.30
C ALA A 108 -10.13 -7.97 -5.95
N SER A 109 -8.96 -7.97 -5.33
CA SER A 109 -7.76 -7.34 -5.89
C SER A 109 -7.25 -8.12 -7.11
N LEU A 110 -6.52 -7.42 -7.99
CA LEU A 110 -5.86 -8.04 -9.15
C LEU A 110 -4.88 -9.15 -8.72
N ILE A 111 -4.17 -8.92 -7.61
CA ILE A 111 -3.23 -9.88 -7.01
C ILE A 111 -3.85 -10.33 -5.69
N SER A 112 -4.00 -11.64 -5.49
CA SER A 112 -4.56 -12.17 -4.24
C SER A 112 -3.60 -11.96 -3.07
N ARG A 113 -4.12 -11.89 -1.85
CA ARG A 113 -3.29 -11.79 -0.64
C ARG A 113 -2.35 -12.98 -0.50
N ALA A 114 -2.82 -14.19 -0.77
CA ALA A 114 -1.98 -15.39 -0.72
C ALA A 114 -0.80 -15.31 -1.69
N GLU A 115 -1.03 -14.92 -2.95
CA GLU A 115 0.02 -14.72 -3.95
C GLU A 115 1.00 -13.61 -3.53
N TRP A 116 0.47 -12.49 -3.01
CA TRP A 116 1.29 -11.39 -2.50
C TRP A 116 2.20 -11.82 -1.34
N MET A 117 1.64 -12.54 -0.37
CA MET A 117 2.38 -13.03 0.79
C MET A 117 3.36 -14.14 0.43
N ALA A 118 3.09 -14.93 -0.61
CA ALA A 118 4.04 -15.93 -1.12
C ALA A 118 5.32 -15.29 -1.69
N CYS A 119 5.27 -14.01 -2.07
CA CYS A 119 6.44 -13.24 -2.48
C CYS A 119 7.18 -12.58 -1.31
N ALA A 120 6.72 -12.73 -0.06
CA ALA A 120 7.36 -12.13 1.10
C ALA A 120 8.70 -12.83 1.41
N GLY A 121 9.74 -12.03 1.66
CA GLY A 121 11.06 -12.52 2.05
C GLY A 121 12.17 -11.57 1.61
N ASP A 122 13.38 -11.83 2.10
CA ASP A 122 14.56 -11.07 1.68
C ASP A 122 14.95 -11.44 0.25
N ALA A 123 14.98 -10.44 -0.63
CA ALA A 123 15.35 -10.58 -2.03
C ALA A 123 16.44 -9.55 -2.43
N PRO A 124 17.63 -9.58 -1.80
CA PRO A 124 18.65 -8.56 -2.00
C PRO A 124 19.18 -8.57 -3.45
N LEU A 125 19.47 -7.37 -3.95
CA LEU A 125 20.14 -7.15 -5.23
C LEU A 125 21.64 -6.96 -5.01
N ALA A 126 22.46 -7.56 -5.86
CA ALA A 126 23.91 -7.48 -5.77
C ALA A 126 24.46 -6.20 -6.44
N GLN A 127 25.59 -5.70 -5.95
CA GLN A 127 26.27 -4.58 -6.61
C GLN A 127 26.69 -4.98 -8.05
N GLY A 128 26.44 -4.09 -9.00
CA GLY A 128 26.70 -4.31 -10.43
C GLY A 128 25.65 -5.16 -11.15
N GLU A 129 24.63 -5.65 -10.44
CA GLU A 129 23.55 -6.43 -11.03
C GLU A 129 22.78 -5.62 -12.09
N GLU A 130 22.29 -6.30 -13.12
CA GLU A 130 21.49 -5.68 -14.17
C GLU A 130 20.06 -5.46 -13.67
N VAL A 131 19.59 -4.22 -13.72
CA VAL A 131 18.28 -3.84 -13.17
C VAL A 131 17.50 -2.93 -14.09
N TYR A 132 16.18 -2.96 -13.94
CA TYR A 132 15.26 -1.93 -14.41
C TYR A 132 14.75 -1.10 -13.24
N LEU A 133 14.56 0.19 -13.48
CA LEU A 133 13.94 1.10 -12.52
C LEU A 133 12.48 1.36 -12.94
N ALA A 134 11.58 1.54 -11.98
CA ALA A 134 10.23 2.06 -12.23
C ALA A 134 9.90 3.16 -11.22
N LEU A 135 9.65 4.37 -11.71
CA LEU A 135 9.39 5.55 -10.90
C LEU A 135 7.92 5.99 -11.02
N ASP A 136 7.28 6.17 -9.87
CA ASP A 136 5.94 6.73 -9.73
C ASP A 136 6.01 7.98 -8.83
N LEU A 137 5.67 9.13 -9.40
CA LEU A 137 5.84 10.44 -8.76
C LEU A 137 4.53 10.93 -8.14
N SER A 138 4.59 11.32 -6.87
CA SER A 138 3.44 11.92 -6.21
C SER A 138 3.11 13.32 -6.75
N SER A 139 1.83 13.67 -6.68
CA SER A 139 1.32 14.99 -7.03
C SER A 139 1.84 16.07 -6.07
N THR A 140 1.56 15.95 -4.78
CA THR A 140 2.04 16.89 -3.73
C THR A 140 2.17 16.20 -2.38
N VAL A 141 1.13 15.46 -1.96
CA VAL A 141 1.01 14.95 -0.58
C VAL A 141 1.10 13.42 -0.48
N ASP A 142 0.95 12.72 -1.60
CA ASP A 142 1.00 11.25 -1.67
C ASP A 142 2.43 10.69 -1.67
N LEU A 143 2.54 9.36 -1.64
CA LEU A 143 3.81 8.65 -1.70
C LEU A 143 4.44 8.75 -3.10
N THR A 144 5.75 8.93 -3.15
CA THR A 144 6.56 8.64 -4.34
C THR A 144 7.18 7.26 -4.17
N ALA A 145 7.20 6.47 -5.24
CA ALA A 145 7.77 5.13 -5.24
C ALA A 145 8.83 4.95 -6.33
N LEU A 146 9.94 4.30 -5.99
CA LEU A 146 10.94 3.81 -6.92
C LEU A 146 11.10 2.31 -6.69
N MET A 147 10.83 1.52 -7.72
CA MET A 147 11.08 0.09 -7.72
C MET A 147 12.36 -0.22 -8.50
N ILE A 148 13.23 -1.03 -7.93
CA ILE A 148 14.42 -1.58 -8.60
C ILE A 148 14.16 -3.07 -8.79
N GLY A 149 14.06 -3.51 -10.04
CA GLY A 149 13.82 -4.92 -10.37
C GLY A 149 14.99 -5.55 -11.08
N SER A 150 15.44 -6.72 -10.63
CA SER A 150 16.42 -7.52 -11.37
C SER A 150 15.89 -7.92 -12.75
N VAL A 151 16.78 -8.11 -13.73
CA VAL A 151 16.41 -8.62 -15.05
C VAL A 151 16.07 -10.11 -15.06
N ASP A 152 16.43 -10.83 -13.98
CA ASP A 152 16.25 -12.28 -13.85
C ASP A 152 14.78 -12.68 -13.68
N ASP A 153 14.52 -13.98 -13.87
CA ASP A 153 13.25 -14.64 -13.54
C ASP A 153 13.52 -15.79 -12.56
N PRO A 154 12.96 -15.79 -11.33
CA PRO A 154 12.05 -14.80 -10.78
C PRO A 154 12.72 -13.44 -10.54
N CYS A 155 11.96 -12.37 -10.82
CA CYS A 155 12.39 -11.00 -10.60
C CYS A 155 12.46 -10.70 -9.10
N ARG A 156 13.58 -10.15 -8.64
CA ARG A 156 13.78 -9.65 -7.28
C ARG A 156 13.55 -8.15 -7.26
N ILE A 157 12.77 -7.66 -6.30
CA ILE A 157 12.38 -6.26 -6.20
C ILE A 157 12.97 -5.64 -4.94
N GLU A 158 13.69 -4.54 -5.10
CA GLU A 158 14.08 -3.63 -4.02
C GLU A 158 13.22 -2.35 -4.11
N PRO A 159 12.22 -2.19 -3.24
CA PRO A 159 11.34 -1.04 -3.24
C PRO A 159 11.87 0.11 -2.39
N HIS A 160 11.62 1.34 -2.83
CA HIS A 160 11.87 2.55 -2.06
C HIS A 160 10.68 3.50 -2.13
N PHE A 161 10.29 4.01 -0.96
CA PHE A 161 9.15 4.90 -0.81
C PHE A 161 9.56 6.19 -0.12
N TRP A 162 8.95 7.30 -0.52
CA TRP A 162 9.10 8.60 0.12
C TRP A 162 7.75 9.19 0.49
N LYS A 163 7.68 9.84 1.66
CA LYS A 163 6.51 10.62 2.10
C LYS A 163 6.95 11.98 2.65
N PRO A 164 6.17 13.05 2.45
CA PRO A 164 6.40 14.31 3.16
C PRO A 164 6.21 14.16 4.66
N ARG A 165 7.09 14.76 5.45
CA ARG A 165 7.09 14.72 6.92
C ARG A 165 5.79 15.27 7.51
N ASP A 166 5.29 16.35 6.94
CA ASP A 166 4.19 17.11 7.55
C ASP A 166 2.85 16.37 7.47
N HIS A 167 2.77 15.32 6.64
CA HIS A 167 1.55 14.56 6.38
C HIS A 167 1.54 13.16 7.01
N LEU A 168 2.56 12.76 7.78
CA LEU A 168 2.64 11.39 8.32
C LEU A 168 1.45 11.04 9.22
N THR A 169 1.12 11.91 10.18
CA THR A 169 0.06 11.65 11.17
C THR A 169 -1.32 11.72 10.53
N GLU A 170 -1.58 12.81 9.79
CA GLU A 170 -2.85 13.03 9.09
C GLU A 170 -3.14 11.89 8.12
N HIS A 171 -2.17 11.53 7.27
CA HIS A 171 -2.38 10.47 6.29
C HIS A 171 -2.40 9.08 6.93
N SER A 172 -1.69 8.84 8.03
CA SER A 172 -1.82 7.55 8.73
C SER A 172 -3.23 7.38 9.26
N SER A 173 -3.79 8.44 9.87
CA SER A 173 -5.17 8.42 10.36
C SER A 173 -6.18 8.22 9.22
N ARG A 174 -6.01 8.95 8.11
CA ARG A 174 -6.86 8.86 6.92
C ARG A 174 -6.79 7.47 6.26
N ASP A 175 -5.59 6.93 6.06
CA ASP A 175 -5.37 5.73 5.26
C ASP A 175 -5.57 4.44 6.08
N PHE A 176 -5.41 4.48 7.40
CA PHE A 176 -5.40 3.29 8.27
C PHE A 176 -6.34 3.37 9.48
N GLY A 177 -7.10 4.46 9.65
CA GLY A 177 -8.00 4.66 10.79
C GLY A 177 -7.41 5.61 11.84
N SER A 178 -8.29 6.26 12.59
CA SER A 178 -7.92 7.34 13.52
C SER A 178 -6.94 6.86 14.59
N GLY A 179 -5.92 7.67 14.87
CA GLY A 179 -4.87 7.33 15.85
C GLY A 179 -3.82 6.34 15.33
N SER A 180 -3.86 5.96 14.05
CA SER A 180 -2.79 5.18 13.43
C SER A 180 -1.50 5.98 13.27
N HIS A 181 -0.37 5.33 13.50
CA HIS A 181 0.97 5.89 13.34
C HIS A 181 1.82 5.14 12.29
N ARG A 182 1.19 4.32 11.43
CA ARG A 182 1.90 3.39 10.53
C ARG A 182 2.96 4.04 9.65
N TYR A 183 2.71 5.22 9.08
CA TYR A 183 3.75 5.86 8.27
C TYR A 183 4.97 6.29 9.09
N ARG A 184 4.77 6.67 10.37
CA ARG A 184 5.88 6.95 11.30
C ARG A 184 6.61 5.65 11.65
N GLU A 185 5.89 4.60 11.99
CA GLU A 185 6.46 3.28 12.33
C GLU A 185 7.28 2.72 11.15
N TRP A 186 6.78 2.82 9.92
CA TRP A 186 7.54 2.41 8.72
C TRP A 186 8.77 3.26 8.47
N ALA A 187 8.72 4.55 8.80
CA ALA A 187 9.90 5.40 8.69
C ALA A 187 10.97 5.04 9.74
N GLU A 188 10.55 4.79 10.98
CA GLU A 188 11.43 4.35 12.07
C GLU A 188 12.04 2.96 11.79
N ALA A 189 11.28 2.07 11.16
CA ALA A 189 11.76 0.76 10.71
C ALA A 189 12.61 0.81 9.42
N GLY A 190 12.77 1.99 8.80
CA GLY A 190 13.56 2.16 7.57
C GLY A 190 12.88 1.73 6.27
N HIS A 191 11.59 1.35 6.31
CA HIS A 191 10.79 1.01 5.13
C HIS A 191 10.30 2.24 4.36
N LEU A 192 10.26 3.42 5.00
CA LEU A 192 9.79 4.66 4.40
C LEU A 192 10.80 5.80 4.60
N LYS A 193 11.21 6.46 3.51
CA LYS A 193 12.07 7.65 3.57
C LYS A 193 11.21 8.90 3.77
N ILE A 194 11.66 9.83 4.61
CA ILE A 194 10.93 11.06 4.88
C ILE A 194 11.58 12.23 4.14
N SER A 195 10.79 12.93 3.32
CA SER A 195 11.16 14.23 2.76
C SER A 195 10.76 15.34 3.73
N PRO A 196 11.65 16.29 4.09
CA PRO A 196 11.27 17.45 4.90
C PRO A 196 10.17 18.30 4.24
N GLY A 197 9.24 18.82 5.05
CA GLY A 197 8.18 19.72 4.61
C GLY A 197 6.91 19.01 4.08
N LYS A 198 6.11 19.78 3.33
CA LYS A 198 4.78 19.38 2.81
C LYS A 198 4.80 18.65 1.47
N SER A 199 5.95 18.59 0.80
CA SER A 199 6.08 17.91 -0.49
C SER A 199 7.42 17.19 -0.60
N ILE A 200 7.50 16.27 -1.56
CA ILE A 200 8.73 15.54 -1.86
C ILE A 200 9.60 16.38 -2.78
N ASN A 201 10.81 16.70 -2.36
CA ASN A 201 11.77 17.43 -3.19
C ASN A 201 12.27 16.51 -4.33
N PRO A 202 12.04 16.85 -5.61
CA PRO A 202 12.50 16.05 -6.75
C PRO A 202 14.02 15.82 -6.75
N GLU A 203 14.82 16.74 -6.21
CA GLU A 203 16.28 16.61 -6.09
C GLU A 203 16.67 15.37 -5.27
N VAL A 204 15.97 15.11 -4.17
CA VAL A 204 16.26 13.95 -3.30
C VAL A 204 16.07 12.65 -4.07
N ILE A 205 15.04 12.58 -4.91
CA ILE A 205 14.76 11.43 -5.76
C ILE A 205 15.81 11.31 -6.86
N ALA A 206 16.19 12.42 -7.49
CA ALA A 206 17.19 12.43 -8.56
C ALA A 206 18.57 11.99 -8.07
N LEU A 207 19.01 12.48 -6.91
CA LEU A 207 20.26 12.08 -6.26
C LEU A 207 20.24 10.59 -5.88
N PHE A 208 19.11 10.10 -5.35
CA PHE A 208 18.95 8.70 -5.02
C PHE A 208 19.05 7.80 -6.27
N ILE A 209 18.41 8.20 -7.38
CA ILE A 209 18.54 7.48 -8.65
C ILE A 209 19.99 7.50 -9.13
N ALA A 210 20.69 8.64 -9.03
CA ALA A 210 22.10 8.72 -9.39
C ALA A 210 22.96 7.75 -8.56
N GLU A 211 22.72 7.62 -7.26
CA GLU A 211 23.36 6.61 -6.40
C GLU A 211 23.07 5.18 -6.87
N MET A 212 21.82 4.86 -7.18
CA MET A 212 21.43 3.53 -7.68
C MET A 212 22.12 3.19 -9.00
N THR A 213 22.42 4.19 -9.82
CA THR A 213 23.10 4.00 -11.12
C THR A 213 24.60 3.78 -10.98
N GLN A 214 25.18 4.14 -9.84
CA GLN A 214 26.54 3.77 -9.46
C GLN A 214 26.58 2.37 -8.85
N ARG A 215 25.51 1.99 -8.13
CA ARG A 215 25.39 0.68 -7.47
C ARG A 215 25.02 -0.45 -8.44
N TYR A 216 24.16 -0.19 -9.43
CA TYR A 216 23.60 -1.19 -10.33
C TYR A 216 23.83 -0.86 -11.80
N LYS A 217 23.83 -1.89 -12.65
CA LYS A 217 23.87 -1.72 -14.11
C LYS A 217 22.46 -1.47 -14.65
N VAL A 218 22.01 -0.21 -14.53
CA VAL A 218 20.65 0.21 -14.93
C VAL A 218 20.46 0.11 -16.45
N LYS A 219 19.50 -0.72 -16.88
CA LYS A 219 19.15 -0.95 -18.30
C LYS A 219 18.15 0.05 -18.84
N GLY A 220 17.31 0.58 -17.98
CA GLY A 220 16.31 1.57 -18.32
C GLY A 220 15.43 1.91 -17.11
N MET A 221 14.67 2.99 -17.26
CA MET A 221 13.68 3.41 -16.27
C MET A 221 12.31 3.57 -16.93
N ALA A 222 11.31 2.89 -16.37
CA ALA A 222 9.91 3.13 -16.65
C ALA A 222 9.40 4.26 -15.74
N TYR A 223 8.52 5.08 -16.28
CA TYR A 223 7.93 6.19 -15.55
C TYR A 223 6.60 6.57 -16.19
N ASP A 224 5.70 7.15 -15.41
CA ASP A 224 4.51 7.78 -15.97
C ASP A 224 4.82 9.23 -16.39
N ARG A 225 4.01 9.82 -17.28
CA ARG A 225 4.32 11.15 -17.86
C ARG A 225 4.17 12.31 -16.85
N TRP A 226 3.48 12.08 -15.74
CA TRP A 226 3.19 13.09 -14.73
C TRP A 226 4.49 13.53 -14.04
N ARG A 227 4.72 14.85 -13.98
CA ARG A 227 5.84 15.49 -13.27
C ARG A 227 7.26 14.99 -13.58
N ILE A 228 7.45 14.10 -14.56
CA ILE A 228 8.77 13.63 -14.96
C ILE A 228 9.71 14.78 -15.38
N ASN A 229 9.15 15.88 -15.89
CA ASN A 229 9.92 17.07 -16.25
C ASN A 229 10.62 17.70 -15.04
N ASP A 230 10.06 17.57 -13.82
CA ASP A 230 10.71 18.06 -12.60
C ASP A 230 11.98 17.23 -12.33
N ILE A 231 11.87 15.90 -12.44
CA ILE A 231 13.00 14.98 -12.27
C ILE A 231 14.06 15.18 -13.36
N LEU A 232 13.66 15.41 -14.62
CA LEU A 232 14.60 15.64 -15.71
C LEU A 232 15.44 16.90 -15.51
N ARG A 233 14.84 17.98 -14.99
CA ARG A 233 15.60 19.20 -14.64
C ARG A 233 16.63 18.92 -13.56
N GLU A 234 16.28 18.10 -12.57
CA GLU A 234 17.22 17.73 -11.52
C GLU A 234 18.34 16.84 -12.04
N PHE A 235 18.05 15.92 -12.95
CA PHE A 235 19.05 15.15 -13.68
C PHE A 235 20.02 16.05 -14.45
N ASP A 236 19.52 17.03 -15.20
CA ASP A 236 20.38 17.99 -15.90
C ASP A 236 21.26 18.77 -14.90
N ARG A 237 20.70 19.19 -13.76
CA ARG A 237 21.42 19.94 -12.71
C ARG A 237 22.55 19.12 -12.09
N ILE A 238 22.35 17.82 -11.85
CA ILE A 238 23.38 16.93 -11.26
C ILE A 238 24.26 16.27 -12.32
N GLY A 239 24.06 16.56 -13.61
CA GLY A 239 24.84 16.00 -14.72
C GLY A 239 24.48 14.55 -15.10
N LEU A 240 23.28 14.09 -14.75
CA LEU A 240 22.78 12.75 -15.10
C LEU A 240 22.14 12.76 -16.49
N GLN A 241 22.76 12.12 -17.48
CA GLN A 241 22.25 12.14 -18.86
C GLN A 241 21.07 11.18 -19.07
N ALA A 242 19.88 11.74 -19.28
CA ALA A 242 18.64 11.04 -19.59
C ALA A 242 18.35 11.05 -21.10
N SER A 243 18.20 9.88 -21.74
CA SER A 243 17.72 9.81 -23.13
C SER A 243 16.40 9.07 -23.26
N ARG A 244 15.38 9.73 -23.81
CA ARG A 244 14.07 9.11 -24.07
C ARG A 244 14.18 8.24 -25.31
N THR A 245 13.91 6.95 -25.17
CA THR A 245 13.85 6.05 -26.33
C THR A 245 12.40 5.93 -26.79
N ALA A 246 12.11 6.23 -28.06
CA ALA A 246 10.75 6.14 -28.61
C ALA A 246 10.24 4.70 -28.80
N ARG A 247 11.06 3.67 -28.53
CA ARG A 247 10.60 2.29 -28.51
C ARG A 247 9.74 2.07 -27.27
N ARG A 248 8.46 1.75 -27.48
CA ARG A 248 7.63 1.07 -26.47
C ARG A 248 8.38 -0.19 -26.04
N ALA A 249 8.94 -0.20 -24.83
CA ALA A 249 9.64 -1.36 -24.28
C ALA A 249 8.59 -2.43 -23.93
N ALA A 250 8.18 -3.22 -24.93
CA ALA A 250 7.16 -4.25 -24.78
C ALA A 250 7.72 -5.66 -24.52
N THR A 251 9.03 -5.82 -24.24
CA THR A 251 9.63 -7.17 -24.31
C THR A 251 10.80 -7.44 -23.37
N ALA A 252 10.86 -6.80 -22.20
CA ALA A 252 11.97 -7.02 -21.25
C ALA A 252 11.57 -7.68 -19.92
N CYS A 253 10.27 -7.91 -19.67
CA CYS A 253 9.83 -8.64 -18.47
C CYS A 253 9.13 -9.93 -18.91
N GLY A 254 9.72 -11.08 -18.57
CA GLY A 254 9.16 -12.42 -18.84
C GLY A 254 7.76 -12.64 -18.27
N TRP A 255 7.35 -11.81 -17.31
CA TRP A 255 6.05 -11.81 -16.62
C TRP A 255 4.83 -11.67 -17.54
N CYS A 256 4.98 -11.20 -18.78
CA CYS A 256 3.84 -10.94 -19.66
C CYS A 256 3.40 -12.13 -20.53
N HIS A 257 3.99 -13.33 -20.40
CA HIS A 257 3.70 -14.46 -21.30
C HIS A 257 2.33 -15.16 -21.12
N GLY A 258 1.48 -14.70 -20.19
CA GLY A 258 0.14 -15.29 -19.96
C GLY A 258 -1.05 -14.34 -20.11
N ALA A 259 -0.83 -13.02 -20.14
CA ALA A 259 -1.91 -12.05 -20.27
C ALA A 259 -2.27 -11.89 -21.76
N LYS A 260 -3.38 -12.49 -22.20
CA LYS A 260 -4.01 -12.14 -23.48
C LYS A 260 -4.03 -10.62 -23.62
N ALA A 261 -3.47 -10.14 -24.73
CA ALA A 261 -3.30 -8.73 -25.07
C ALA A 261 -4.59 -7.90 -24.87
N SER A 262 -4.80 -7.40 -23.65
CA SER A 262 -5.80 -6.39 -23.33
C SER A 262 -5.07 -5.13 -22.94
N ARG A 263 -4.96 -4.20 -23.89
CA ARG A 263 -4.61 -2.78 -23.72
C ARG A 263 -3.65 -2.49 -22.56
N THR A 264 -2.39 -2.87 -22.71
CA THR A 264 -1.31 -2.49 -21.81
C THR A 264 -1.08 -0.98 -21.87
N TRP A 265 -1.10 -0.33 -20.71
CA TRP A 265 -0.79 1.08 -20.48
C TRP A 265 0.54 1.46 -21.16
N GLY A 266 0.48 2.42 -22.09
CA GLY A 266 1.64 2.86 -22.88
C GLY A 266 2.61 3.71 -22.08
N LEU A 267 3.35 3.10 -21.15
CA LEU A 267 4.38 3.78 -20.36
C LEU A 267 5.64 4.03 -21.21
N PRO A 268 6.16 5.27 -21.25
CA PRO A 268 7.46 5.58 -21.86
C PRO A 268 8.62 4.93 -21.09
N SER A 269 9.73 4.64 -21.79
CA SER A 269 10.99 4.18 -21.18
C SER A 269 12.16 5.08 -21.57
N MET A 270 13.05 5.39 -20.63
CA MET A 270 14.33 6.06 -20.89
C MET A 270 15.48 5.04 -20.89
N ARG A 271 16.45 5.26 -21.79
CA ARG A 271 17.78 4.64 -21.74
C ARG A 271 18.77 5.65 -21.19
N TRP A 272 19.67 5.16 -20.36
CA TRP A 272 20.69 5.97 -19.72
C TRP A 272 22.05 5.61 -20.32
N SER A 273 22.84 6.61 -20.70
CA SER A 273 24.23 6.43 -21.09
C SER A 273 25.12 7.09 -20.04
N TRP A 274 25.83 6.26 -19.29
CA TRP A 274 26.71 6.70 -18.21
C TRP A 274 28.07 7.09 -18.78
N ARG A 275 28.42 8.38 -18.71
CA ARG A 275 29.81 8.84 -18.83
C ARG A 275 30.14 9.60 -17.57
N SER A 276 30.97 9.02 -16.72
CA SER A 276 31.70 9.82 -15.74
C SER A 276 32.63 10.75 -16.53
N SER A 277 32.49 12.05 -16.34
CA SER A 277 33.54 12.99 -16.73
C SER A 277 34.77 12.64 -15.91
N SER A 278 35.66 11.82 -16.46
CA SER A 278 37.02 11.68 -15.92
C SER A 278 37.70 13.02 -16.14
N ALA A 279 37.71 13.87 -15.11
CA ALA A 279 38.54 15.06 -15.09
C ALA A 279 40.00 14.60 -15.00
N SER A 280 40.71 14.77 -16.12
CA SER A 280 42.16 14.89 -16.20
C SER A 280 42.65 16.16 -15.52
#